data_AF-A0A0D1Y0Z9-F1
#
_entry.id   AF-A0A0D1Y0Z9-F1
#
_cell.length_a   1.000
_cell.length_b   1.000
_cell.length_c   1.000
_cell.angle_alpha   90.00
_cell.angle_beta   90.00
_cell.angle_gamma   90.00
#
_symmetry.space_group_name_H-M   'P 1'
#
loop_
_entity.id
_entity.type
_entity.pdbx_description
1 polymer ?
#
loop_
_entity_poly.entity_id
_entity_poly.type
_entity_poly.pdbx_seq_one_letter_code
_entity_poly.pdbx_strand_id
1 'polypeptide(L)'
;MEPHSNESGLHNEIALVQAMYPDETSYDIKSSRLNFKHLKGEIELRLPASYPSLSTPGLISATGPSKCDLRAEVNQILASQQAGEPCLDAIIAEFVALIEKLATEAHTTGSPSSTARGSDQSKTTIIWLHHLLATSKRKQALWPQVLGASEISGITKPGYPGVMIFSGPSNDIDEHVHTLKQLRWQGFQVRCETEGRWSFKHGRGIVEVESMAEVVNDLEEVREQRNIFMEAMKMQ
;
A
#
# COMPACT_ATOMS: atom_id res chain seq x y z
N MET A 1 37.43 -12.35 -1.83
CA MET A 1 36.08 -12.79 -1.41
C MET A 1 35.51 -11.61 -0.65
N GLU A 2 34.79 -10.73 -1.34
CA GLU A 2 34.50 -9.38 -0.84
C GLU A 2 33.21 -9.37 -0.01
N PRO A 3 33.22 -8.86 1.24
CA PRO A 3 32.04 -8.75 2.09
C PRO A 3 31.28 -7.41 1.94
N HIS A 4 31.52 -6.64 0.87
CA HIS A 4 31.12 -5.23 0.80
C HIS A 4 29.68 -4.93 0.36
N SER A 5 28.89 -5.95 -0.01
CA SER A 5 27.55 -5.71 -0.57
C SER A 5 26.45 -5.53 0.50
N ASN A 6 26.64 -6.04 1.72
CA ASN A 6 25.55 -6.06 2.72
C ASN A 6 25.46 -4.81 3.59
N GLU A 7 26.61 -4.27 4.03
CA GLU A 7 26.64 -3.05 4.85
C GLU A 7 26.13 -1.82 4.09
N SER A 8 26.43 -1.73 2.79
CA SER A 8 25.92 -0.66 1.94
C SER A 8 24.39 -0.71 1.78
N GLY A 9 23.83 -1.92 1.62
CA GLY A 9 22.38 -2.12 1.51
C GLY A 9 21.62 -1.70 2.77
N LEU A 10 22.09 -2.16 3.93
CA LEU A 10 21.51 -1.79 5.23
C LEU A 10 21.67 -0.28 5.50
N HIS A 11 22.85 0.30 5.22
CA HIS A 11 23.08 1.72 5.43
C HIS A 11 22.11 2.58 4.59
N ASN A 12 21.90 2.21 3.33
CA ASN A 12 20.95 2.91 2.45
C ASN A 12 19.52 2.78 2.97
N GLU A 13 19.10 1.59 3.41
CA GLU A 13 17.76 1.39 3.96
C GLU A 13 17.53 2.23 5.23
N ILE A 14 18.48 2.24 6.16
CA ILE A 14 18.38 3.06 7.37
C ILE A 14 18.32 4.55 7.03
N ALA A 15 19.17 5.02 6.11
CA ALA A 15 19.16 6.40 5.67
C ALA A 15 17.81 6.79 5.04
N LEU A 16 17.19 5.89 4.27
CA LEU A 16 15.87 6.09 3.69
C LEU A 16 14.78 6.18 4.77
N VAL A 17 14.74 5.25 5.71
CA VAL A 17 13.77 5.27 6.80
C VAL A 17 13.92 6.55 7.64
N GLN A 18 15.15 6.94 7.98
CA GLN A 18 15.41 8.18 8.72
C GLN A 18 15.05 9.44 7.92
N ALA A 19 15.21 9.44 6.60
CA ALA A 19 14.78 10.55 5.75
C ALA A 19 13.25 10.67 5.66
N MET A 20 12.53 9.54 5.67
CA MET A 20 11.07 9.51 5.66
C MET A 20 10.45 9.91 7.00
N TYR A 21 11.11 9.55 8.09
CA TYR A 21 10.60 9.67 9.45
C TYR A 21 11.67 10.27 10.39
N PRO A 22 12.13 11.51 10.13
CA PRO A 22 13.29 12.09 10.80
C PRO A 22 13.09 12.27 12.31
N ASP A 23 11.87 12.58 12.74
CA ASP A 23 11.54 12.82 14.14
C ASP A 23 11.00 11.57 14.86
N GLU A 24 10.77 10.50 14.11
CA GLU A 24 10.07 9.30 14.56
C GLU A 24 10.97 8.05 14.59
N THR A 25 12.14 8.12 13.94
CA THR A 25 13.09 7.00 13.83
C THR A 25 14.43 7.30 14.48
N SER A 26 14.96 6.33 15.22
CA SER A 26 16.36 6.33 15.65
C SER A 26 17.01 4.96 15.44
N TYR A 27 18.27 4.95 15.03
CA TYR A 27 19.03 3.73 14.82
C TYR A 27 20.33 3.78 15.62
N ASP A 28 20.55 2.76 16.46
CA ASP A 28 21.82 2.55 17.16
C ASP A 28 22.63 1.47 16.47
N ILE A 29 23.70 1.91 15.81
CA ILE A 29 24.65 1.05 15.08
C ILE A 29 25.29 0.01 16.01
N LYS A 30 25.60 0.36 17.27
CA LYS A 30 26.33 -0.53 18.19
C LYS A 30 25.48 -1.69 18.67
N SER A 31 24.19 -1.44 18.91
CA SER A 31 23.26 -2.48 19.34
C SER A 31 22.47 -3.10 18.18
N SER A 32 22.67 -2.57 16.96
CA SER A 32 21.91 -2.89 15.74
C SER A 32 20.40 -2.81 15.99
N ARG A 33 19.96 -1.72 16.64
CA ARG A 33 18.57 -1.52 17.03
C ARG A 33 17.96 -0.33 16.32
N LEU A 34 16.80 -0.57 15.73
CA LEU A 34 15.94 0.47 15.17
C LEU A 34 14.77 0.69 16.12
N ASN A 35 14.60 1.92 16.57
CA ASN A 35 13.45 2.35 17.33
C ASN A 35 12.60 3.27 16.44
N PHE A 36 11.31 2.97 16.36
CA PHE A 36 10.36 3.76 15.61
C PHE A 36 9.15 4.09 16.50
N LYS A 37 8.75 5.36 16.49
CA LYS A 37 7.63 5.90 17.27
C LYS A 37 6.64 6.54 16.33
N HIS A 38 5.36 6.29 16.55
CA HIS A 38 4.30 6.95 15.81
C HIS A 38 3.10 7.18 16.72
N LEU A 39 2.61 8.42 16.80
CA LEU A 39 1.57 8.84 17.74
C LEU A 39 1.90 8.41 19.19
N LYS A 40 1.16 7.44 19.74
CA LYS A 40 1.36 6.86 21.09
C LYS A 40 1.87 5.41 21.05
N GLY A 41 2.32 4.94 19.90
CA GLY A 41 2.92 3.63 19.71
C GLY A 41 4.43 3.69 19.53
N GLU A 42 5.10 2.60 19.92
CA GLU A 42 6.55 2.43 19.78
C GLU A 42 6.88 0.98 19.44
N ILE A 43 7.75 0.77 18.45
CA ILE A 43 8.40 -0.52 18.16
C ILE A 43 9.91 -0.41 18.26
N GLU A 44 10.53 -1.48 18.78
CA GLU A 44 11.98 -1.64 18.81
C GLU A 44 12.31 -2.95 18.09
N LEU A 45 13.11 -2.85 17.04
CA LEU A 45 13.57 -3.96 16.21
C LEU A 45 15.08 -4.15 16.40
N ARG A 46 15.51 -5.41 16.42
CA ARG A 46 16.91 -5.80 16.27
C ARG A 46 17.15 -6.20 14.82
N LEU A 47 18.21 -5.67 14.22
CA LEU A 47 18.64 -6.03 12.87
C LEU A 47 19.80 -7.02 12.99
N PRO A 48 19.62 -8.32 12.69
CA PRO A 48 20.72 -9.27 12.71
C PRO A 48 21.80 -8.91 11.68
N ALA A 49 23.06 -9.30 11.92
CA ALA A 49 24.14 -9.07 10.97
C ALA A 49 23.92 -9.71 9.57
N SER A 50 23.04 -10.71 9.51
CA SER A 50 22.61 -11.40 8.30
C SER A 50 21.46 -10.71 7.55
N TYR A 51 20.86 -9.66 8.12
CA TYR A 51 19.81 -8.88 7.49
C TYR A 51 20.40 -7.91 6.44
N PRO A 52 19.74 -7.70 5.28
CA PRO A 52 18.48 -8.33 4.85
C PRO A 52 18.65 -9.70 4.18
N SER A 53 19.87 -10.14 3.86
CA SER A 53 20.08 -11.28 2.93
C SER A 53 19.51 -12.62 3.39
N LEU A 54 19.72 -12.99 4.66
CA LEU A 54 19.42 -14.34 5.17
C LEU A 54 18.46 -14.34 6.36
N SER A 55 18.07 -13.17 6.86
CA SER A 55 17.18 -13.03 8.00
C SER A 55 16.33 -11.79 7.88
N THR A 56 15.18 -11.79 8.55
CA THR A 56 14.33 -10.62 8.78
C THR A 56 14.69 -9.93 10.11
N PRO A 57 14.18 -8.72 10.38
CA PRO A 57 14.35 -8.07 11.68
C PRO A 57 13.73 -8.89 12.82
N GLY A 58 14.28 -8.78 14.02
CA GLY A 58 13.72 -9.40 15.23
C GLY A 58 12.99 -8.38 16.09
N LEU A 59 11.85 -8.75 16.68
CA LEU A 59 11.13 -7.86 17.60
C LEU A 59 11.77 -7.84 18.99
N ILE A 60 12.04 -6.65 19.54
CA ILE A 60 12.40 -6.46 20.95
C ILE A 60 11.16 -6.07 21.76
N SER A 61 10.45 -5.02 21.32
CA SER A 61 9.23 -4.55 21.97
C SER A 61 8.28 -3.93 20.97
N ALA A 62 6.98 -4.02 21.24
CA ALA A 62 5.93 -3.33 20.50
C ALA A 62 4.85 -2.88 21.48
N THR A 63 4.56 -1.58 21.50
CA THR A 63 3.54 -0.98 22.36
C THR A 63 2.64 -0.07 21.56
N GLY A 64 1.35 -0.08 21.88
CA GLY A 64 0.34 0.74 21.22
C GLY A 64 -0.18 1.89 22.08
N PRO A 65 -1.23 2.58 21.60
CA PRO A 65 -1.89 3.63 22.37
C PRO A 65 -2.33 3.10 23.74
N SER A 66 -2.13 3.88 24.80
CA SER A 66 -2.40 3.46 26.18
C SER A 66 -1.49 2.33 26.71
N LYS A 67 -0.32 2.11 26.10
CA LYS A 67 0.66 1.09 26.50
C LYS A 67 0.14 -0.35 26.40
N CYS A 68 -0.79 -0.63 25.50
CA CYS A 68 -1.16 -2.01 25.19
C CYS A 68 0.03 -2.74 24.55
N ASP A 69 0.17 -4.03 24.83
CA ASP A 69 1.20 -4.88 24.25
C ASP A 69 0.78 -5.28 22.83
N LEU A 70 1.58 -4.93 21.82
CA LEU A 70 1.33 -5.23 20.40
C LEU A 70 2.30 -6.27 19.84
N ARG A 71 3.01 -7.00 20.71
CA ARG A 71 4.02 -7.96 20.25
C ARG A 71 3.44 -9.06 19.39
N ALA A 72 2.21 -9.52 19.65
CA ALA A 72 1.60 -10.58 18.85
C ALA A 72 1.35 -10.10 17.42
N GLU A 73 0.77 -8.91 17.27
CA GLU A 73 0.44 -8.27 16.00
C GLU A 73 1.70 -7.94 15.21
N VAL A 74 2.71 -7.34 15.86
CA VAL A 74 3.97 -7.00 15.20
C VAL A 74 4.78 -8.24 14.82
N ASN A 75 4.70 -9.34 15.59
CA ASN A 75 5.29 -10.61 15.15
C ASN A 75 4.59 -11.18 13.90
N GLN A 76 3.29 -10.95 13.71
CA GLN A 76 2.61 -11.34 12.47
C GLN A 76 3.09 -10.48 11.28
N ILE A 77 3.31 -9.19 11.49
CA ILE A 77 3.91 -8.29 10.48
C ILE A 77 5.31 -8.76 10.10
N LEU A 78 6.13 -9.18 11.08
CA LEU A 78 7.47 -9.69 10.82
C LEU A 78 7.46 -11.04 10.10
N ALA A 79 6.50 -11.91 10.43
CA ALA A 79 6.35 -13.22 9.80
C ALA A 79 5.89 -13.16 8.33
N SER A 80 5.29 -12.04 7.90
CA SER A 80 4.93 -11.83 6.49
C SER A 80 6.10 -11.34 5.64
N GLN A 81 7.22 -10.93 6.25
CA GLN A 81 8.41 -10.48 5.52
C GLN A 81 9.28 -11.66 5.07
N GLN A 82 9.97 -11.47 3.94
CA GLN A 82 10.88 -12.47 3.39
C GLN A 82 12.33 -12.02 3.53
N ALA A 83 13.22 -12.95 3.87
CA ALA A 83 14.64 -12.72 3.80
C ALA A 83 15.09 -12.59 2.33
N GLY A 84 16.13 -11.80 2.10
CA GLY A 84 16.69 -11.50 0.78
C GLY A 84 16.44 -10.06 0.33
N GLU A 85 15.48 -9.36 0.92
CA GLU A 85 15.10 -7.99 0.54
C GLU A 85 14.96 -7.07 1.78
N PRO A 86 15.36 -5.79 1.66
CA PRO A 86 15.03 -4.74 2.62
C PRO A 86 13.51 -4.64 2.89
N CYS A 87 13.09 -4.54 4.15
CA CYS A 87 11.67 -4.53 4.56
C CYS A 87 11.35 -3.64 5.79
N LEU A 88 12.27 -2.80 6.25
CA LEU A 88 12.05 -1.92 7.41
C LEU A 88 10.93 -0.91 7.16
N ASP A 89 10.87 -0.35 5.95
CA ASP A 89 9.80 0.55 5.53
C ASP A 89 8.44 -0.15 5.57
N ALA A 90 8.38 -1.40 5.10
CA ALA A 90 7.18 -2.22 5.10
C ALA A 90 6.68 -2.52 6.51
N ILE A 91 7.59 -2.91 7.41
CA ILE A 91 7.28 -3.16 8.83
C ILE A 91 6.79 -1.88 9.51
N ILE A 92 7.46 -0.75 9.28
CA ILE A 92 7.10 0.54 9.85
C ILE A 92 5.71 0.98 9.36
N ALA A 93 5.43 0.86 8.06
CA ALA A 93 4.14 1.23 7.49
C ALA A 93 2.99 0.39 8.05
N GLU A 94 3.19 -0.92 8.20
CA GLU A 94 2.18 -1.81 8.80
C GLU A 94 1.96 -1.48 10.29
N PHE A 95 3.04 -1.13 11.00
CA PHE A 95 2.94 -0.67 12.38
C PHE A 95 2.17 0.66 12.50
N VAL A 96 2.46 1.66 11.65
CA VAL A 96 1.73 2.94 11.61
C VAL A 96 0.23 2.68 11.39
N ALA A 97 -0.12 1.87 10.39
CA ALA A 97 -1.53 1.54 10.11
C ALA A 97 -2.22 0.83 11.29
N LEU A 98 -1.50 -0.06 11.99
CA LEU A 98 -2.00 -0.71 13.20
C LEU A 98 -2.27 0.33 14.31
N ILE A 99 -1.38 1.29 14.52
CA ILE A 99 -1.52 2.33 15.53
C ILE A 99 -2.68 3.28 15.20
N GLU A 100 -2.82 3.72 13.95
CA GLU A 100 -3.92 4.58 13.50
C GLU A 100 -5.28 3.88 13.64
N LYS A 101 -5.35 2.59 13.31
CA LYS A 101 -6.55 1.77 13.51
C LYS A 101 -6.95 1.75 14.99
N LEU A 102 -6.01 1.45 15.90
CA LEU A 102 -6.26 1.40 17.33
C LEU A 102 -6.64 2.78 17.90
N ALA A 103 -6.06 3.85 17.37
CA ALA A 103 -6.42 5.22 17.74
C ALA A 103 -7.86 5.56 17.33
N THR A 104 -8.34 5.02 16.20
CA THR A 104 -9.71 5.22 15.69
C THR A 104 -10.74 4.33 16.40
N GLU A 105 -10.37 3.09 16.74
CA GLU A 105 -11.21 2.15 17.49
C GLU A 105 -11.45 2.60 18.94
N ALA A 106 -10.54 3.41 19.51
CA ALA A 106 -10.73 4.04 20.82
C ALA A 106 -11.81 5.15 20.81
N HIS A 107 -12.34 5.56 19.65
CA HIS A 107 -13.33 6.64 19.53
C HIS A 107 -14.63 6.26 18.79
N THR A 108 -14.80 5.01 18.34
CA THR A 108 -16.00 4.64 17.56
C THR A 108 -16.56 3.25 17.91
N THR A 109 -17.44 3.19 18.92
CA THR A 109 -18.59 2.27 18.87
C THR A 109 -19.53 2.77 17.78
N GLY A 110 -19.49 2.15 16.60
CA GLY A 110 -20.38 2.50 15.50
C GLY A 110 -20.19 1.61 14.28
N SER A 111 -20.92 0.50 14.26
CA SER A 111 -21.20 -0.27 13.04
C SER A 111 -21.98 0.59 12.04
N PRO A 112 -21.81 0.38 10.73
CA PRO A 112 -22.96 0.38 9.83
C PRO A 112 -22.92 -0.90 8.96
N SER A 113 -23.88 -1.81 9.12
CA SER A 113 -25.23 -1.80 8.54
C SER A 113 -25.24 -2.09 7.03
N SER A 114 -25.56 -3.35 6.74
CA SER A 114 -26.04 -3.88 5.47
C SER A 114 -27.36 -3.25 5.03
N THR A 115 -27.42 -2.70 3.81
CA THR A 115 -28.61 -2.44 2.95
C THR A 115 -28.08 -1.74 1.69
N ALA A 116 -28.53 -1.91 0.45
CA ALA A 116 -29.56 -2.70 -0.21
C ALA A 116 -29.22 -2.70 -1.73
N ARG A 117 -29.70 -3.69 -2.49
CA ARG A 117 -29.59 -3.71 -3.96
C ARG A 117 -30.47 -2.59 -4.54
N GLY A 118 -29.89 -1.66 -5.30
CA GLY A 118 -30.68 -0.72 -6.11
C GLY A 118 -30.00 0.60 -6.49
N SER A 119 -29.17 0.59 -7.54
CA SER A 119 -29.22 1.50 -8.70
C SER A 119 -28.05 1.16 -9.63
N ASP A 120 -28.23 1.38 -10.94
CA ASP A 120 -27.24 1.15 -12.01
C ASP A 120 -26.11 2.22 -11.99
N GLN A 121 -25.76 2.71 -10.80
CA GLN A 121 -24.75 3.74 -10.62
C GLN A 121 -23.38 3.17 -10.96
N SER A 122 -22.69 3.81 -11.90
CA SER A 122 -21.28 3.53 -12.17
C SER A 122 -20.41 4.45 -11.33
N LYS A 123 -19.20 3.99 -11.00
CA LYS A 123 -18.18 4.81 -10.35
C LYS A 123 -16.81 4.51 -10.92
N THR A 124 -15.88 5.42 -10.64
CA THR A 124 -14.45 5.25 -10.93
C THR A 124 -13.63 5.50 -9.68
N THR A 125 -12.66 4.62 -9.43
CA THR A 125 -11.75 4.69 -8.29
C THR A 125 -10.30 4.73 -8.78
N ILE A 126 -9.53 5.69 -8.27
CA ILE A 126 -8.07 5.80 -8.49
C ILE A 126 -7.35 5.35 -7.22
N ILE A 127 -6.47 4.39 -7.38
CA ILE A 127 -5.65 3.83 -6.32
C ILE A 127 -4.18 4.08 -6.62
N TRP A 128 -3.50 4.58 -5.60
CA TRP A 128 -2.05 4.68 -5.56
C TRP A 128 -1.50 3.54 -4.69
N LEU A 129 -0.36 3.01 -5.08
CA LEU A 129 0.42 2.03 -4.33
C LEU A 129 1.88 2.49 -4.27
N HIS A 130 2.57 2.12 -3.21
CA HIS A 130 4.00 2.41 -3.09
C HIS A 130 4.78 1.71 -4.21
N HIS A 131 4.44 0.44 -4.49
CA HIS A 131 4.90 -0.27 -5.67
C HIS A 131 3.96 -1.42 -6.04
N LEU A 132 3.85 -1.71 -7.33
CA LEU A 132 3.13 -2.86 -7.86
C LEU A 132 4.08 -3.74 -8.69
N LEU A 133 5.09 -4.33 -8.03
CA LEU A 133 6.14 -5.13 -8.70
C LEU A 133 5.84 -6.63 -8.71
N ALA A 134 5.30 -7.16 -7.60
CA ALA A 134 5.07 -8.59 -7.48
C ALA A 134 4.06 -9.10 -8.52
N THR A 135 4.45 -10.11 -9.28
CA THR A 135 3.64 -10.68 -10.36
C THR A 135 2.27 -11.13 -9.86
N SER A 136 2.17 -11.71 -8.66
CA SER A 136 0.90 -12.09 -8.05
C SER A 136 -0.06 -10.90 -7.89
N LYS A 137 0.44 -9.76 -7.40
CA LYS A 137 -0.34 -8.52 -7.25
C LYS A 137 -0.83 -8.01 -8.61
N ARG A 138 0.06 -7.97 -9.60
CA ARG A 138 -0.29 -7.57 -10.98
C ARG A 138 -1.42 -8.42 -11.56
N LYS A 139 -1.32 -9.74 -11.41
CA LYS A 139 -2.39 -10.67 -11.85
C LYS A 139 -3.72 -10.39 -11.14
N GLN A 140 -3.69 -10.19 -9.82
CA GLN A 140 -4.90 -9.92 -9.04
C GLN A 140 -5.56 -8.59 -9.41
N ALA A 141 -4.78 -7.58 -9.80
CA ALA A 141 -5.28 -6.29 -10.27
C ALA A 141 -5.88 -6.36 -11.68
N LEU A 142 -5.33 -7.20 -12.56
CA LEU A 142 -5.80 -7.37 -13.95
C LEU A 142 -7.08 -8.23 -14.05
N TRP A 143 -7.29 -9.15 -13.11
CA TRP A 143 -8.39 -10.11 -13.16
C TRP A 143 -9.26 -10.03 -11.89
N PRO A 144 -10.21 -9.08 -11.83
CA PRO A 144 -11.22 -9.04 -10.79
C PRO A 144 -11.93 -10.38 -10.67
N GLN A 145 -12.09 -10.87 -9.45
CA GLN A 145 -12.78 -12.14 -9.15
C GLN A 145 -14.26 -11.94 -8.80
N VAL A 146 -14.84 -10.80 -9.21
CA VAL A 146 -16.24 -10.44 -8.98
C VAL A 146 -17.14 -10.94 -10.11
N LEU A 147 -18.43 -11.14 -9.86
CA LEU A 147 -19.37 -11.67 -10.86
C LEU A 147 -19.48 -10.77 -12.11
N GLY A 148 -19.40 -9.44 -11.92
CA GLY A 148 -19.41 -8.44 -12.99
C GLY A 148 -18.03 -8.09 -13.54
N ALA A 149 -17.02 -8.95 -13.44
CA ALA A 149 -15.64 -8.61 -13.83
C ALA A 149 -15.50 -8.10 -15.28
N SER A 150 -16.35 -8.55 -16.22
CA SER A 150 -16.37 -8.08 -17.60
C SER A 150 -16.86 -6.64 -17.77
N GLU A 151 -17.54 -6.10 -16.76
CA GLU A 151 -18.08 -4.74 -16.73
C GLU A 151 -17.11 -3.73 -16.09
N ILE A 152 -16.00 -4.21 -15.53
CA ILE A 152 -14.92 -3.38 -15.02
C ILE A 152 -13.91 -3.12 -16.14
N SER A 153 -13.67 -1.84 -16.41
CA SER A 153 -12.55 -1.39 -17.25
C SER A 153 -11.54 -0.62 -16.42
N GLY A 154 -10.30 -0.56 -16.86
CA GLY A 154 -9.29 0.11 -16.07
C GLY A 154 -7.87 0.06 -16.60
N ILE A 155 -6.98 0.66 -15.84
CA ILE A 155 -5.55 0.70 -16.13
C ILE A 155 -4.81 0.29 -14.87
N THR A 156 -3.80 -0.55 -15.01
CA THR A 156 -2.82 -0.85 -13.98
C THR A 156 -1.45 -0.44 -14.49
N LYS A 157 -0.71 0.35 -13.72
CA LYS A 157 0.68 0.69 -13.99
C LYS A 157 1.54 0.07 -12.90
N PRO A 158 2.22 -1.06 -13.18
CA PRO A 158 3.24 -1.63 -12.31
C PRO A 158 4.41 -0.69 -12.07
N GLY A 159 5.24 -1.03 -11.09
CA GLY A 159 6.45 -0.26 -10.78
C GLY A 159 6.25 0.74 -9.65
N TYR A 160 7.00 1.85 -9.71
CA TYR A 160 7.08 2.87 -8.67
C TYR A 160 6.62 4.25 -9.21
N PRO A 161 5.57 4.87 -8.65
CA PRO A 161 4.56 4.23 -7.83
C PRO A 161 3.72 3.22 -8.64
N GLY A 162 3.03 2.33 -7.95
CA GLY A 162 1.97 1.53 -8.57
C GLY A 162 0.71 2.37 -8.70
N VAL A 163 0.01 2.28 -9.83
CA VAL A 163 -1.24 3.00 -10.07
C VAL A 163 -2.30 2.04 -10.57
N MET A 164 -3.52 2.17 -10.07
CA MET A 164 -4.67 1.45 -10.60
C MET A 164 -5.84 2.41 -10.76
N ILE A 165 -6.55 2.30 -11.87
CA ILE A 165 -7.80 3.01 -12.15
C ILE A 165 -8.82 1.94 -12.49
N PHE A 166 -9.96 1.92 -11.79
CA PHE A 166 -11.05 0.98 -12.08
C PHE A 166 -12.35 1.75 -12.24
N SER A 167 -13.10 1.45 -13.30
CA SER A 167 -14.34 2.12 -13.68
C SER A 167 -15.38 1.08 -14.12
N GLY A 168 -16.60 1.17 -13.59
CA GLY A 168 -17.63 0.16 -13.82
C GLY A 168 -18.83 0.33 -12.88
N PRO A 169 -19.72 -0.68 -12.77
CA PRO A 169 -20.83 -0.67 -11.82
C PRO A 169 -20.32 -0.53 -10.38
N SER A 170 -20.94 0.34 -9.59
CA SER A 170 -20.40 0.73 -8.27
C SER A 170 -20.16 -0.45 -7.35
N ASN A 171 -21.11 -1.40 -7.31
CA ASN A 171 -21.00 -2.60 -6.48
C ASN A 171 -19.80 -3.47 -6.86
N ASP A 172 -19.56 -3.66 -8.16
CA ASP A 172 -18.46 -4.48 -8.66
C ASP A 172 -17.11 -3.80 -8.38
N ILE A 173 -17.04 -2.47 -8.52
CA ILE A 173 -15.84 -1.70 -8.16
C ILE A 173 -15.60 -1.76 -6.65
N ASP A 174 -16.64 -1.56 -5.83
CA ASP A 174 -16.53 -1.66 -4.37
C ASP A 174 -16.04 -3.03 -3.91
N GLU A 175 -16.63 -4.09 -4.43
CA GLU A 175 -16.24 -5.46 -4.10
C GLU A 175 -14.81 -5.76 -4.56
N HIS A 176 -14.44 -5.32 -5.77
CA HIS A 176 -13.09 -5.53 -6.28
C HIS A 176 -12.05 -4.77 -5.44
N VAL A 177 -12.27 -3.47 -5.18
CA VAL A 177 -11.40 -2.64 -4.35
C VAL A 177 -11.32 -3.18 -2.92
N HIS A 178 -12.44 -3.65 -2.36
CA HIS A 178 -12.47 -4.29 -1.05
C HIS A 178 -11.60 -5.55 -1.03
N THR A 179 -11.71 -6.42 -2.04
CA THR A 179 -10.89 -7.61 -2.18
C THR A 179 -9.41 -7.26 -2.25
N LEU A 180 -9.03 -6.27 -3.07
CA LEU A 180 -7.63 -5.84 -3.15
C LEU A 180 -7.11 -5.23 -1.85
N LYS A 181 -7.93 -4.43 -1.15
CA LYS A 181 -7.59 -3.90 0.18
C LYS A 181 -7.32 -5.01 1.19
N GLN A 182 -8.09 -6.11 1.16
CA GLN A 182 -7.88 -7.26 2.05
C GLN A 182 -6.54 -7.97 1.82
N LEU A 183 -5.93 -7.82 0.64
CA LEU A 183 -4.61 -8.37 0.35
C LEU A 183 -3.47 -7.57 0.99
N ARG A 184 -3.77 -6.45 1.65
CA ARG A 184 -2.83 -5.62 2.43
C ARG A 184 -1.61 -5.18 1.63
N TRP A 185 -1.81 -4.74 0.39
CA TRP A 185 -0.71 -4.26 -0.44
C TRP A 185 -0.12 -2.94 0.09
N GLN A 186 1.20 -2.87 0.11
CA GLN A 186 1.98 -1.72 0.58
C GLN A 186 1.55 -0.41 -0.09
N GLY A 187 1.21 0.59 0.74
CA GLY A 187 0.79 1.91 0.29
C GLY A 187 -0.54 1.96 -0.47
N PHE A 188 -1.43 0.98 -0.32
CA PHE A 188 -2.75 0.99 -0.97
C PHE A 188 -3.58 2.18 -0.50
N GLN A 189 -3.66 3.22 -1.32
CA GLN A 189 -4.40 4.45 -1.04
C GLN A 189 -5.43 4.69 -2.12
N VAL A 190 -6.71 4.66 -1.75
CA VAL A 190 -7.76 5.22 -2.63
C VAL A 190 -7.61 6.73 -2.59
N ARG A 191 -7.18 7.32 -3.70
CA ARG A 191 -6.90 8.76 -3.78
C ARG A 191 -8.05 9.57 -4.35
N CYS A 192 -8.90 8.94 -5.14
CA CYS A 192 -10.06 9.59 -5.73
C CYS A 192 -11.16 8.55 -5.99
N GLU A 193 -12.39 8.95 -5.73
CA GLU A 193 -13.59 8.27 -6.18
C GLU A 193 -14.50 9.29 -6.85
N THR A 194 -14.96 8.99 -8.06
CA THR A 194 -15.89 9.85 -8.80
C THR A 194 -17.10 9.03 -9.21
N GLU A 195 -18.26 9.68 -9.21
CA GLU A 195 -19.45 9.12 -9.85
C GLU A 195 -19.24 9.05 -11.37
N GLY A 196 -19.86 8.07 -12.00
CA GLY A 196 -19.80 7.85 -13.45
C GLY A 196 -18.71 6.89 -13.90
N ARG A 197 -18.94 6.34 -15.09
CA ARG A 197 -18.02 5.41 -15.77
C ARG A 197 -17.04 6.22 -16.62
N TRP A 198 -15.76 6.15 -16.30
CA TRP A 198 -14.70 6.65 -17.17
C TRP A 198 -14.57 5.79 -18.43
N SER A 199 -14.21 6.46 -19.53
CA SER A 199 -13.93 5.89 -20.84
C SER A 199 -12.43 5.81 -21.05
N PHE A 200 -11.96 4.73 -21.65
CA PHE A 200 -10.55 4.48 -21.89
C PHE A 200 -10.29 4.26 -23.37
N LYS A 201 -9.16 4.74 -23.88
CA LYS A 201 -8.79 4.60 -25.30
C LYS A 201 -8.64 3.14 -25.72
N HIS A 202 -8.18 2.27 -24.81
CA HIS A 202 -8.11 0.82 -25.05
C HIS A 202 -9.48 0.11 -25.01
N GLY A 203 -10.56 0.80 -24.62
CA GLY A 203 -11.92 0.27 -24.60
C GLY A 203 -12.30 -0.46 -23.31
N ARG A 204 -12.50 -1.78 -23.39
CA ARG A 204 -13.01 -2.60 -22.27
C ARG A 204 -11.94 -3.49 -21.65
N GLY A 205 -12.15 -3.81 -20.37
CA GLY A 205 -11.24 -4.63 -19.57
C GLY A 205 -10.17 -3.77 -18.90
N ILE A 206 -9.32 -4.44 -18.12
CA ILE A 206 -8.22 -3.78 -17.41
C ILE A 206 -6.93 -4.09 -18.15
N VAL A 207 -6.19 -3.05 -18.53
CA VAL A 207 -4.90 -3.19 -19.21
C VAL A 207 -3.74 -2.84 -18.29
N GLU A 208 -2.57 -3.41 -18.58
CA GLU A 208 -1.32 -3.03 -17.96
C GLU A 208 -0.57 -2.04 -18.86
N VAL A 209 -0.03 -0.97 -18.28
CA VAL A 209 0.79 0.04 -18.98
C VAL A 209 2.11 0.27 -18.26
N GLU A 210 3.13 0.68 -18.99
CA GLU A 210 4.50 0.75 -18.45
C GLU A 210 4.81 2.11 -17.81
N SER A 211 4.19 3.18 -18.32
CA SER A 211 4.52 4.56 -17.96
C SER A 211 3.29 5.38 -17.51
N MET A 212 3.56 6.46 -16.76
CA MET A 212 2.49 7.41 -16.39
C MET A 212 1.96 8.16 -17.61
N ALA A 213 2.82 8.40 -18.61
CA ALA A 213 2.44 9.02 -19.87
C ALA A 213 1.43 8.15 -20.63
N GLU A 214 1.58 6.82 -20.61
CA GLU A 214 0.58 5.91 -21.19
C GLU A 214 -0.75 5.96 -20.45
N VAL A 215 -0.75 6.02 -19.10
CA VAL A 215 -1.99 6.22 -18.33
C VAL A 215 -2.70 7.50 -18.78
N VAL A 216 -1.98 8.62 -18.88
CA VAL A 216 -2.53 9.91 -19.29
C VAL A 216 -3.03 9.91 -20.74
N ASN A 217 -2.30 9.28 -21.66
CA ASN A 217 -2.70 9.14 -23.07
C ASN A 217 -3.95 8.27 -23.22
N ASP A 218 -4.13 7.27 -22.36
CA ASP A 218 -5.29 6.41 -22.41
C ASP A 218 -6.57 7.08 -21.86
N LEU A 219 -6.40 8.09 -20.99
CA LEU A 219 -7.44 8.99 -20.48
C LEU A 219 -7.71 10.22 -21.38
N GLU A 220 -6.99 10.39 -22.49
CA GLU A 220 -6.87 11.68 -23.20
C GLU A 220 -8.19 12.17 -23.85
N GLU A 221 -9.13 11.27 -24.14
CA GLU A 221 -10.40 11.65 -24.78
C GLU A 221 -11.26 12.59 -23.93
N VAL A 222 -11.13 12.55 -22.60
CA VAL A 222 -11.91 13.37 -21.67
C VAL A 222 -10.98 14.20 -20.79
N ARG A 223 -10.84 15.48 -21.13
CA ARG A 223 -9.97 16.45 -20.43
C ARG A 223 -10.21 16.48 -18.91
N GLU A 224 -11.45 16.30 -18.47
CA GLU A 224 -11.82 16.27 -17.06
C GLU A 224 -11.23 15.05 -16.33
N GLN A 225 -11.35 13.84 -16.89
CA GLN A 225 -10.77 12.60 -16.33
C GLN A 225 -9.26 12.75 -16.17
N ARG A 226 -8.60 13.30 -17.18
CA ARG A 226 -7.16 13.59 -17.13
C ARG A 226 -6.80 14.52 -15.98
N ASN A 227 -7.54 15.61 -15.80
CA ASN A 227 -7.25 16.58 -14.74
C ASN A 227 -7.46 15.97 -13.35
N ILE A 228 -8.55 15.23 -13.16
CA ILE A 228 -8.84 14.52 -11.91
C ILE A 228 -7.74 13.51 -11.60
N PHE A 229 -7.28 12.77 -12.61
CA PHE A 229 -6.17 11.84 -12.46
C PHE A 229 -4.88 12.53 -12.02
N MET A 230 -4.50 13.62 -12.69
CA MET A 230 -3.28 14.38 -12.36
C MET A 230 -3.35 14.94 -10.94
N GLU A 231 -4.50 15.47 -10.53
CA GLU A 231 -4.74 15.96 -9.17
C GLU A 231 -4.64 14.84 -8.12
N ALA A 232 -5.32 13.72 -8.36
CA ALA A 232 -5.25 12.54 -7.49
C ALA A 232 -3.82 12.02 -7.34
N MET A 233 -3.02 12.11 -8.42
CA MET A 233 -1.63 11.70 -8.41
C MET A 233 -0.66 12.75 -7.85
N LYS A 234 -1.15 13.96 -7.52
CA LYS A 234 -0.36 15.13 -7.10
C LYS A 234 0.72 15.51 -8.13
N MET A 235 0.40 15.36 -9.41
CA MET A 235 1.26 15.73 -10.53
C MET A 235 0.84 17.11 -11.01
N GLN A 236 1.67 18.13 -10.76
CA GLN A 236 1.48 19.51 -11.24
C GLN A 236 2.35 19.79 -12.47
#